data_AF-A0A4U3FFR0-F1
#
_entry.id   AF-A0A4U3FFR0-F1
#
_cell.length_a   1.000
_cell.length_b   1.000
_cell.length_c   1.000
_cell.angle_alpha   90.00
_cell.angle_beta   90.00
_cell.angle_gamma   90.00
#
_symmetry.space_group_name_H-M   'P 1'
#
loop_
_entity.id
_entity.type
_entity.pdbx_description
1 polymer ?
#
loop_
_entity_poly.entity_id
_entity_poly.type
_entity_poly.pdbx_seq_one_letter_code
_entity_poly.pdbx_strand_id
1 'polypeptide(L)'
;MDDFEKDFNQFKSMRMESIANKIIYESEDYKKLMVESDRLFTELCTYVKPEGMKLLMDYCNVVTLLQGIAESVMYEQGLRDGTNFFSNLL
;
A
#
# COMPACT_ATOMS: atom_id res chain seq x y z
N MET A 1 -14.95 -22.43 -5.26
CA MET A 1 -15.02 -20.97 -4.96
C MET A 1 -13.68 -20.54 -4.37
N ASP A 2 -13.13 -21.34 -3.44
CA ASP A 2 -11.80 -21.18 -2.83
C ASP A 2 -10.62 -21.09 -3.82
N ASP A 3 -10.59 -21.89 -4.89
CA ASP A 3 -9.47 -21.83 -5.86
C ASP A 3 -9.45 -20.52 -6.65
N PHE A 4 -10.62 -20.02 -7.06
CA PHE A 4 -10.72 -18.75 -7.77
C PHE A 4 -10.33 -17.57 -6.87
N GLU A 5 -10.79 -17.57 -5.62
CA GLU A 5 -10.45 -16.51 -4.66
C GLU A 5 -8.95 -16.51 -4.34
N LYS A 6 -8.35 -17.69 -4.20
CA LYS A 6 -6.91 -17.85 -4.03
C LYS A 6 -6.12 -17.33 -5.24
N ASP A 7 -6.48 -17.75 -6.45
CA ASP A 7 -5.82 -17.32 -7.68
C ASP A 7 -5.97 -15.81 -7.90
N PHE A 8 -7.14 -15.26 -7.58
CA PHE A 8 -7.41 -13.83 -7.65
C PHE A 8 -6.58 -13.04 -6.63
N ASN A 9 -6.46 -13.53 -5.39
CA ASN A 9 -5.60 -12.92 -4.38
C ASN A 9 -4.12 -12.96 -4.78
N GLN A 10 -3.66 -14.05 -5.39
CA GLN A 10 -2.30 -14.15 -5.92
C GLN A 10 -2.07 -13.14 -7.06
N PHE A 11 -3.02 -13.04 -8.00
CA PHE A 11 -2.98 -12.05 -9.07
C PHE A 11 -2.92 -10.62 -8.52
N LYS A 12 -3.77 -10.28 -7.55
CA LYS A 12 -3.76 -8.97 -6.88
C LYS A 12 -2.37 -8.66 -6.29
N SER A 13 -1.80 -9.61 -5.54
CA SER A 13 -0.47 -9.46 -4.94
C SER A 13 0.61 -9.17 -5.99
N MET A 14 0.64 -9.96 -7.07
CA MET A 14 1.62 -9.77 -8.15
C MET A 14 1.47 -8.41 -8.86
N ARG A 15 0.23 -7.94 -9.03
CA ARG A 15 -0.03 -6.63 -9.63
C ARG A 15 0.37 -5.49 -8.72
N MET A 16 0.06 -5.57 -7.43
CA MET A 16 0.48 -4.57 -6.44
C MET A 16 2.00 -4.44 -6.39
N GLU A 17 2.73 -5.56 -6.35
CA GLU A 17 4.20 -5.58 -6.39
C GLU A 17 4.74 -4.95 -7.67
N SER A 18 4.15 -5.30 -8.83
CA SER A 18 4.54 -4.74 -10.12
C SER A 18 4.34 -3.23 -10.19
N ILE A 19 3.23 -2.71 -9.66
CA ILE A 19 2.94 -1.27 -9.60
C ILE A 19 3.93 -0.57 -8.67
N ALA A 20 4.18 -1.13 -7.49
CA ALA A 20 5.15 -0.60 -6.54
C ALA A 20 6.53 -0.46 -7.20
N ASN A 21 7.02 -1.52 -7.84
CA ASN A 21 8.38 -1.58 -8.36
C ASN A 21 8.59 -0.86 -9.70
N LYS A 22 7.57 -0.83 -10.58
CA LYS A 22 7.73 -0.33 -11.95
C LYS A 22 7.07 1.01 -12.20
N ILE A 23 6.10 1.41 -11.38
CA ILE A 23 5.34 2.66 -11.58
C ILE A 23 5.68 3.63 -10.46
N ILE A 24 5.50 3.19 -9.21
CA ILE A 24 5.67 4.05 -8.05
C ILE A 24 7.15 4.35 -7.81
N TYR A 25 8.01 3.34 -7.83
CA TYR A 25 9.45 3.54 -7.59
C TYR A 25 10.13 4.41 -8.66
N GLU A 26 9.55 4.51 -9.86
CA GLU A 26 10.06 5.41 -10.91
C GLU A 26 9.58 6.86 -10.72
N SER A 27 8.58 7.12 -9.87
CA SER A 27 8.07 8.46 -9.60
C SER A 27 9.06 9.29 -8.78
N GLU A 28 9.49 10.41 -9.35
CA GLU A 28 10.38 11.36 -8.68
C GLU A 28 9.74 12.00 -7.44
N ASP A 29 8.44 12.26 -7.48
CA ASP A 29 7.72 12.81 -6.32
C ASP A 29 7.64 11.79 -5.19
N TYR A 30 7.44 10.51 -5.52
CA TYR A 30 7.48 9.43 -4.53
C TYR A 30 8.85 9.33 -3.87
N LYS A 31 9.94 9.34 -4.65
CA LYS A 31 11.31 9.31 -4.10
C LYS A 31 11.60 10.48 -3.17
N LYS A 32 11.19 11.69 -3.55
CA LYS A 32 11.36 12.88 -2.70
C LYS A 32 10.62 12.76 -1.37
N LEU A 33 9.36 12.31 -1.42
CA LEU A 33 8.55 12.11 -0.22
C LEU A 33 9.07 10.98 0.64
N MET A 34 9.61 9.90 0.06
CA MET A 34 10.27 8.82 0.81
C MET A 34 11.45 9.37 1.61
N VAL A 35 12.35 10.13 0.96
CA VAL A 35 13.50 10.73 1.64
C VAL A 35 13.08 11.69 2.75
N GLU A 36 12.06 12.52 2.51
CA GLU A 36 11.55 13.43 3.53
C GLU A 36 10.88 12.69 4.69
N SER A 37 10.14 11.61 4.41
CA SER A 37 9.56 10.74 5.43
C SER A 37 10.63 10.12 6.33
N ASP A 38 11.71 9.59 5.75
CA ASP A 38 12.83 9.01 6.51
C ASP A 38 13.53 10.05 7.37
N ARG A 39 13.72 11.26 6.84
CA ARG A 39 14.29 12.40 7.58
C ARG A 39 13.42 12.76 8.78
N LEU A 40 12.11 12.94 8.56
CA LEU A 40 11.15 13.28 9.61
C LEU A 40 11.05 12.17 10.67
N PHE A 41 11.02 10.90 10.27
CA PHE A 41 10.99 9.78 11.20
C PHE A 41 12.23 9.73 12.08
N THR A 42 13.41 9.92 11.48
CA THR A 42 14.69 9.97 12.21
C THR A 42 14.69 11.11 13.22
N GLU A 43 14.26 12.30 12.80
CA GLU A 43 14.15 13.48 13.66
C GLU A 43 13.17 13.23 14.82
N LEU A 44 12.01 12.66 14.53
CA LEU A 44 11.00 12.33 15.53
C LEU A 44 11.52 11.31 16.56
N CYS A 45 12.33 10.33 16.12
CA CYS A 45 12.97 9.38 17.01
C CYS A 45 13.92 10.04 18.03
N THR A 46 14.49 11.22 17.71
CA THR A 46 15.36 11.95 18.65
C THR A 46 14.57 12.73 19.71
N TYR A 47 13.32 13.12 19.41
CA TYR A 47 12.47 13.89 20.31
C TYR A 47 11.59 13.00 21.21
N VAL A 48 11.27 11.81 20.74
CA VAL A 48 10.38 10.89 21.45
C VAL A 48 11.16 10.21 22.59
N LYS A 49 10.63 10.33 23.81
CA LYS A 49 11.15 9.59 24.96
C LYS A 49 11.04 8.08 24.73
N PRO A 50 11.92 7.24 25.32
CA PRO A 50 11.92 5.80 25.11
C PRO A 50 10.55 5.14 25.31
N GLU A 51 9.75 5.61 26.26
CA GLU A 51 8.42 5.06 26.56
C GLU A 51 7.39 5.38 25.45
N GLY A 52 7.54 6.53 24.78
CA GLY A 52 6.68 6.94 23.67
C GLY A 52 7.05 6.27 22.35
N MET A 53 8.28 5.75 22.22
CA MET A 53 8.76 5.12 20.99
C MET A 53 7.96 3.87 20.65
N LYS A 54 7.62 3.06 21.66
CA LYS A 54 6.80 1.87 21.46
C LYS A 54 5.43 2.24 20.90
N LEU A 55 4.76 3.22 21.51
CA LEU A 55 3.43 3.65 21.08
C LEU A 55 3.45 4.24 19.67
N LEU A 56 4.50 5.00 19.32
CA LEU A 56 4.72 5.50 17.97
C LEU A 56 4.86 4.38 16.96
N MET A 57 5.71 3.37 17.25
CA MET A 57 5.90 2.24 16.35
C MET A 57 4.61 1.43 16.17
N ASP A 58 3.86 1.22 17.25
CA ASP A 58 2.56 0.55 17.19
C ASP A 58 1.57 1.35 16.31
N TYR A 59 1.54 2.68 16.44
CA TYR A 59 0.74 3.55 15.59
C TYR A 59 1.15 3.43 14.11
N CYS A 60 2.45 3.53 13.80
CA CYS A 60 2.96 3.40 12.43
C CYS A 60 2.61 2.04 11.80
N ASN A 61 2.67 0.96 12.59
CA ASN A 61 2.27 -0.38 12.16
C ASN A 61 0.77 -0.43 11.83
N VAL A 62 -0.08 0.11 12.71
CA VAL A 62 -1.53 0.16 12.49
C VAL A 62 -1.90 0.97 11.25
N VAL A 63 -1.28 2.15 11.06
CA VAL A 63 -1.51 2.99 9.87
C VAL A 63 -1.09 2.27 8.59
N THR A 64 0.07 1.62 8.59
CA THR A 64 0.54 0.83 7.43
C THR A 64 -0.44 -0.29 7.08
N LEU A 65 -0.95 -1.01 8.09
CA LEU A 65 -1.92 -2.08 7.88
C LEU A 65 -3.26 -1.55 7.36
N LEU A 66 -3.74 -0.42 7.91
CA LEU A 66 -4.95 0.25 7.43
C LEU A 66 -4.83 0.65 5.96
N GLN A 67 -3.69 1.25 5.58
CA GLN A 67 -3.42 1.61 4.20
C GLN A 67 -3.38 0.38 3.29
N GLY A 68 -2.69 -0.69 3.69
CA GLY A 68 -2.63 -1.93 2.91
C GLY A 68 -3.99 -2.58 2.68
N ILE A 69 -4.88 -2.55 3.68
CA ILE A 69 -6.26 -3.03 3.54
C ILE A 69 -7.03 -2.14 2.56
N ALA A 70 -6.95 -0.82 2.71
CA ALA A 70 -7.64 0.12 1.83
C ALA A 70 -7.20 -0.04 0.37
N GLU A 71 -5.90 -0.12 0.11
CA GLU A 71 -5.34 -0.34 -1.23
C GLU A 71 -5.82 -1.66 -1.83
N SER A 72 -5.79 -2.75 -1.06
CA SER A 72 -6.26 -4.06 -1.52
C SER A 72 -7.73 -4.03 -1.95
N VAL A 73 -8.59 -3.40 -1.15
CA VAL A 73 -10.03 -3.23 -1.47
C VAL A 73 -10.21 -2.36 -2.71
N MET A 74 -9.49 -1.25 -2.81
CA MET A 74 -9.56 -0.35 -3.97
C MET A 74 -9.11 -1.07 -5.26
N TYR A 75 -8.04 -1.86 -5.22
CA TYR A 75 -7.58 -2.64 -6.36
C TYR A 75 -8.60 -3.69 -6.79
N GLU A 76 -9.18 -4.40 -5.82
CA GLU A 76 -10.21 -5.39 -6.10
C GLU A 76 -11.44 -4.75 -6.76
N GLN A 77 -11.92 -3.64 -6.21
CA GLN A 77 -13.06 -2.93 -6.79
C GLN A 77 -12.72 -2.40 -8.19
N GLY A 78 -11.53 -1.81 -8.38
CA GLY A 78 -11.10 -1.32 -9.69
C GLY A 78 -11.00 -2.41 -10.75
N LEU A 79 -10.59 -3.63 -10.37
CA LEU A 79 -10.60 -4.78 -11.27
C LEU A 79 -12.03 -5.19 -11.66
N ARG A 80 -12.95 -5.26 -10.68
CA ARG A 80 -14.37 -5.59 -10.91
C ARG A 80 -15.04 -4.56 -11.82
N ASP A 81 -14.81 -3.28 -11.56
CA ASP A 81 -15.35 -2.17 -12.36
C ASP A 81 -14.82 -2.23 -13.80
N GLY A 82 -13.52 -2.50 -13.96
CA GLY A 82 -12.91 -2.70 -15.28
C GLY A 82 -13.54 -3.86 -16.05
N THR A 83 -13.70 -5.03 -15.42
CA THR A 83 -14.33 -6.19 -16.08
C THR A 83 -15.79 -5.91 -16.46
N ASN A 84 -16.54 -5.24 -15.59
CA ASN A 84 -17.94 -4.88 -15.85
C ASN A 84 -18.03 -3.90 -17.04
N PHE A 85 -17.14 -2.91 -17.10
CA PHE A 85 -17.07 -1.98 -18.22
C PHE A 85 -16.86 -2.69 -19.55
N PHE A 86 -15.87 -3.61 -19.64
CA PHE A 86 -15.63 -4.38 -20.86
C PHE A 86 -16.80 -5.31 -21.22
N SER A 87 -17.46 -5.91 -20.24
CA SER A 87 -18.61 -6.80 -20.49
C SER A 87 -19.84 -6.06 -21.04
N ASN A 88 -20.01 -4.77 -20.70
CA ASN A 88 -21.11 -3.94 -21.19
C ASN A 88 -20.84 -3.31 -22.58
N LEU A 89 -19.62 -3.47 -23.11
CA LEU A 89 -19.18 -2.98 -24.42
C LEU A 89 -19.28 -4.03 -25.53
N LEU A 90 -19.47 -5.31 -25.16
CA LEU A 90 -19.62 -6.46 -26.07
C LEU A 90 -21.10 -6.84 -26.22
#